data_AF-A0AAV9M725-F1
#
_entry.id   AF-A0AAV9M725-F1
#
_cell.length_a   1.000
_cell.length_b   1.000
_cell.length_c   1.000
_cell.angle_alpha   90.00
_cell.angle_beta   90.00
_cell.angle_gamma   90.00
#
_symmetry.space_group_name_H-M   'P 1'
#
loop_
_entity.id
_entity.type
_entity.pdbx_description
1 polymer ?
#
loop_
_entity_poly.entity_id
_entity_poly.type
_entity_poly.pdbx_seq_one_letter_code
_entity_poly.pdbx_strand_id
1 'polypeptide(L)'
;MGSLACLNVTKKPLAKEIQTLESKFMQLGISKKGGVLASIKVKATFIEEIKAKQFKDETLNELRKKRVIDKDLQYEEEPIAILDCDVSKLRTKEIKSMKVQWKHCPVEEATWETEKDMRDKYP
;
A
#
# COMPACT_ATOMS: atom_id res chain seq x y z
N MET A 1 -5.37 -9.48 32.27
CA MET A 1 -5.52 -8.09 32.77
C MET A 1 -5.50 -8.15 34.29
N GLY A 2 -4.41 -7.72 34.93
CA GLY A 2 -4.25 -7.75 36.39
C GLY A 2 -4.96 -6.58 37.07
N SER A 3 -5.48 -6.81 38.27
CA SER A 3 -6.20 -5.79 39.05
C SER A 3 -5.23 -4.71 39.58
N LEU A 4 -5.57 -3.43 39.38
CA LEU A 4 -4.83 -2.28 39.93
C LEU A 4 -5.05 -2.07 41.44
N ALA A 5 -5.82 -2.96 42.08
CA ALA A 5 -6.14 -2.87 43.51
C ALA A 5 -4.91 -3.03 44.41
N CYS A 6 -3.87 -3.72 43.95
CA CYS A 6 -2.64 -3.97 44.70
C CYS A 6 -1.58 -2.85 44.61
N LEU A 7 -1.83 -1.79 43.81
CA LEU A 7 -0.88 -0.68 43.66
C LEU A 7 -1.15 0.43 44.66
N ASN A 8 -0.08 0.97 45.27
CA ASN A 8 -0.15 2.15 46.13
C ASN A 8 -0.83 3.33 45.42
N VAL A 9 -1.63 4.10 46.16
CA VAL A 9 -2.45 5.21 45.63
C VAL A 9 -1.63 6.19 44.79
N THR A 10 -0.38 6.46 45.18
CA THR A 10 0.55 7.34 44.47
C THR A 10 1.01 6.80 43.11
N LYS A 11 1.02 5.48 42.93
CA LYS A 11 1.45 4.79 41.69
C LYS A 11 0.29 4.46 40.75
N LYS A 12 -0.96 4.59 41.21
CA LYS A 12 -2.17 4.32 40.42
C LYS A 12 -2.30 5.22 39.17
N PRO A 13 -2.00 6.53 39.21
CA PRO A 13 -2.08 7.38 38.02
C PRO A 13 -1.13 6.93 36.91
N LEU A 14 0.13 6.65 37.25
CA LEU A 14 1.14 6.19 36.31
C LEU A 14 0.75 4.84 35.69
N ALA A 15 0.21 3.91 36.49
CA ALA A 15 -0.28 2.63 35.97
C ALA A 15 -1.44 2.79 34.97
N LYS A 16 -2.34 3.77 35.19
CA LYS A 16 -3.42 4.07 34.24
C LYS A 16 -2.88 4.67 32.94
N GLU A 17 -1.88 5.55 33.01
CA GLU A 17 -1.24 6.12 31.81
C GLU A 17 -0.54 5.05 30.99
N ILE A 18 0.22 4.17 31.66
CA ILE A 18 0.87 3.01 31.04
C ILE A 18 -0.14 2.11 30.35
N GLN A 19 -1.23 1.75 31.03
CA GLN A 19 -2.30 0.94 30.45
C GLN A 19 -2.99 1.66 29.27
N THR A 20 -3.15 2.98 29.36
CA THR A 20 -3.73 3.79 28.28
C THR A 20 -2.82 3.80 27.05
N LEU A 21 -1.51 3.94 27.24
CA LEU A 21 -0.53 3.91 26.14
C LEU A 21 -0.46 2.52 25.50
N GLU A 22 -0.47 1.45 26.30
CA GLU A 22 -0.55 0.07 25.80
C GLU A 22 -1.82 -0.18 25.00
N SER A 23 -2.95 0.35 25.48
CA SER A 23 -4.24 0.19 24.81
C SER A 23 -4.28 0.97 23.49
N LYS A 24 -3.63 2.13 23.42
CA LYS A 24 -3.62 2.97 22.21
C LYS A 24 -2.69 2.42 21.13
N PHE A 25 -1.37 2.44 21.35
CA PHE A 25 -0.41 2.16 20.27
C PHE A 25 0.93 1.54 20.71
N MET A 26 1.21 1.43 22.01
CA MET A 26 2.46 0.86 22.49
C MET A 26 2.30 -0.60 22.92
N GLN A 27 3.36 -1.37 22.83
CA GLN A 27 3.52 -2.66 23.47
C GLN A 27 4.72 -2.54 24.40
N LEU A 28 4.50 -2.72 25.70
CA LEU A 28 5.56 -2.70 26.69
C LEU A 28 5.93 -4.13 27.07
N GLY A 29 7.22 -4.36 27.27
CA GLY A 29 7.76 -5.63 27.71
C GLY A 29 8.91 -5.39 28.68
N ILE A 30 9.26 -6.43 29.43
CA ILE A 30 10.44 -6.40 30.30
C ILE A 30 11.60 -6.99 29.52
N SER A 31 12.68 -6.23 29.39
CA SER A 31 13.93 -6.70 28.79
C SER A 31 14.63 -7.68 29.73
N LYS A 32 15.36 -8.65 29.17
CA LYS A 32 16.14 -9.66 29.92
C LYS A 32 17.16 -9.05 30.90
N LYS A 33 17.53 -7.78 30.70
CA LYS A 33 18.45 -7.01 31.56
C LYS A 33 17.75 -6.17 32.65
N GLY A 34 16.44 -6.33 32.84
CA GLY A 34 15.66 -5.61 33.85
C GLY A 34 15.17 -4.21 33.45
N GLY A 35 15.38 -3.79 32.20
CA GLY A 35 14.81 -2.54 31.66
C GLY A 35 13.41 -2.73 31.08
N VAL A 36 12.69 -1.63 30.84
CA VAL A 36 11.40 -1.64 30.11
C VAL A 36 11.68 -1.42 28.62
N LEU A 37 11.19 -2.33 27.77
CA LEU A 37 11.19 -2.16 26.33
C LEU A 37 9.82 -1.61 25.90
N ALA A 38 9.80 -0.49 25.20
CA ALA A 38 8.61 0.04 24.57
C ALA A 38 8.75 -0.09 23.05
N SER A 39 7.80 -0.78 22.42
CA SER A 39 7.69 -0.86 20.97
C SER A 39 6.36 -0.28 20.52
N ILE A 40 6.37 0.49 19.43
CA ILE A 40 5.15 1.02 18.83
C ILE A 40 4.54 -0.07 17.94
N LYS A 41 3.27 -0.39 18.15
CA LYS A 41 2.52 -1.34 17.33
C LYS A 41 1.61 -0.58 16.37
N VAL A 42 1.90 -0.72 15.08
CA VAL A 42 1.01 -0.22 14.02
C VAL A 42 -0.23 -1.13 13.96
N LYS A 43 -1.40 -0.57 14.24
CA LYS A 43 -2.70 -1.24 14.08
C LYS A 43 -3.37 -0.77 12.80
N ALA A 44 -4.08 -1.66 12.10
CA ALA A 44 -4.79 -1.31 10.87
C ALA A 44 -5.82 -0.17 11.06
N THR A 45 -6.40 -0.04 12.25
CA THR A 45 -7.29 1.07 12.64
C THR A 45 -6.61 2.44 12.55
N PHE A 46 -5.28 2.51 12.66
CA PHE A 46 -4.54 3.75 12.48
C PHE A 46 -4.46 4.19 11.03
N ILE A 47 -4.65 3.30 10.05
CA ILE A 47 -4.69 3.70 8.64
C ILE A 47 -5.84 4.70 8.43
N GLU A 48 -7.00 4.43 9.03
CA GLU A 48 -8.16 5.33 8.94
C GLU A 48 -7.94 6.64 9.69
N GLU A 49 -7.28 6.61 10.86
CA GLU A 49 -6.91 7.84 11.58
C GLU A 49 -5.85 8.67 10.85
N ILE A 50 -4.85 8.01 10.25
CA ILE A 50 -3.82 8.64 9.43
C ILE A 50 -4.46 9.31 8.22
N LYS A 51 -5.33 8.58 7.50
CA LYS A 51 -6.11 9.15 6.39
C LYS A 51 -6.90 10.37 6.86
N ALA A 52 -7.70 10.24 7.92
CA ALA A 52 -8.52 11.33 8.45
C ALA A 52 -7.71 12.58 8.85
N LYS A 53 -6.46 12.41 9.30
CA LYS A 53 -5.55 13.52 9.60
C LYS A 53 -4.85 14.07 8.36
N GLN A 54 -4.45 13.23 7.41
CA GLN A 54 -3.92 13.65 6.11
C GLN A 54 -4.91 14.53 5.35
N PHE A 55 -6.21 14.29 5.48
CA PHE A 55 -7.26 15.13 4.88
C PHE A 55 -7.43 16.50 5.55
N LYS A 56 -6.86 16.73 6.74
CA LYS A 56 -6.95 18.00 7.47
C LYS A 56 -5.70 18.86 7.37
N ASP A 57 -4.60 18.31 6.87
CA ASP A 57 -3.35 19.03 6.71
C ASP A 57 -3.41 19.91 5.46
N GLU A 58 -3.39 21.23 5.64
CA GLU A 58 -3.50 22.20 4.56
C GLU A 58 -2.37 22.01 3.52
N THR A 59 -1.15 21.73 3.98
CA THR A 59 0.02 21.48 3.13
C THR A 59 -0.16 20.25 2.25
N LEU A 60 -0.65 19.14 2.81
CA LEU A 60 -0.94 17.92 2.06
C LEU A 60 -2.15 18.09 1.15
N ASN A 61 -3.14 18.88 1.56
CA ASN A 61 -4.30 19.20 0.75
C ASN A 61 -3.91 20.03 -0.47
N GLU A 62 -3.04 21.03 -0.31
CA GLU A 62 -2.50 21.82 -1.42
C GLU A 62 -1.63 20.98 -2.37
N LEU A 63 -0.78 20.08 -1.85
CA LEU A 63 -0.03 19.14 -2.69
C LEU A 63 -0.94 18.15 -3.44
N ARG A 64 -2.03 17.72 -2.80
CA ARG A 64 -3.04 16.87 -3.45
C ARG A 64 -3.78 17.64 -4.55
N LYS A 65 -4.23 18.88 -4.28
CA LYS A 65 -4.85 19.75 -5.28
C LYS A 65 -3.91 20.01 -6.45
N LYS A 66 -2.62 20.27 -6.17
CA LYS A 66 -1.56 20.40 -7.19
C LYS A 66 -1.39 19.14 -8.03
N ARG A 67 -1.62 17.94 -7.46
CA ARG A 67 -1.55 16.66 -8.19
C ARG A 67 -2.83 16.31 -8.96
N VAL A 68 -3.95 16.97 -8.70
CA VAL A 68 -5.26 16.65 -9.31
C VAL A 68 -5.49 17.39 -10.65
N ILE A 69 -4.56 18.23 -11.11
CA ILE A 69 -4.69 18.88 -12.41
C ILE A 69 -3.37 18.80 -13.16
N ASP A 70 -2.99 17.58 -13.52
CA ASP A 70 -2.52 17.38 -14.88
C ASP A 70 -3.50 16.39 -15.50
N LYS A 71 -4.53 16.92 -16.17
CA LYS A 71 -5.46 16.07 -16.93
C LYS A 71 -4.76 15.40 -18.12
N ASP A 72 -3.52 15.81 -18.38
CA ASP A 72 -2.63 15.31 -19.41
C ASP A 72 -1.70 14.19 -18.89
N LEU A 73 -1.73 13.84 -17.59
CA LEU A 73 -1.06 12.65 -17.03
C LEU A 73 -1.85 11.37 -17.34
N GLN A 74 -2.31 11.18 -18.58
CA GLN A 74 -2.67 9.85 -19.03
C GLN A 74 -1.37 9.06 -19.19
N TYR A 75 -1.20 8.05 -18.36
CA TYR A 75 -0.12 7.09 -18.55
C TYR A 75 -0.44 6.28 -19.80
N GLU A 76 0.17 6.66 -20.92
CA GLU A 76 0.06 5.94 -22.18
C GLU A 76 1.09 4.80 -22.16
N GLU A 77 0.60 3.56 -22.19
CA GLU A 77 1.45 2.39 -22.30
C GLU A 77 2.00 2.31 -23.72
N GLU A 78 3.26 2.71 -23.91
CA GLU A 78 3.95 2.61 -25.20
C GLU A 78 4.61 1.22 -25.34
N PRO A 79 4.26 0.42 -26.37
CA PRO A 79 4.92 -0.85 -26.63
C PRO A 79 6.33 -0.62 -27.22
N ILE A 80 7.35 -1.24 -26.64
CA ILE A 80 8.74 -1.16 -27.15
C ILE A 80 9.04 -2.30 -28.12
N ALA A 81 8.62 -3.52 -27.78
CA ALA A 81 9.01 -4.72 -28.49
C ALA A 81 7.97 -5.83 -28.34
N ILE A 82 7.83 -6.63 -29.39
CA ILE A 82 7.11 -7.90 -29.34
C ILE A 82 8.16 -8.98 -29.04
N LEU A 83 8.03 -9.63 -27.89
CA LEU A 83 8.96 -10.65 -27.42
C LEU A 83 8.63 -12.03 -27.99
N ASP A 84 7.35 -12.31 -28.21
CA ASP A 84 6.86 -13.60 -28.68
C ASP A 84 5.46 -13.50 -29.31
N CYS A 85 5.08 -14.48 -30.12
CA CYS A 85 3.77 -14.58 -30.76
C CYS A 85 3.25 -16.02 -30.67
N ASP A 86 2.02 -16.21 -30.20
CA ASP A 86 1.37 -17.51 -30.12
C ASP A 86 0.01 -17.51 -30.82
N VAL A 87 -0.38 -18.67 -31.35
CA VAL A 87 -1.67 -18.89 -32.01
C VAL A 87 -2.43 -20.02 -31.32
N SER A 88 -3.36 -19.63 -30.46
CA SER A 88 -4.26 -20.55 -29.77
C SER A 88 -5.41 -20.95 -30.70
N LYS A 89 -5.39 -22.20 -31.16
CA LYS A 89 -6.45 -22.80 -31.97
C LYS A 89 -7.53 -23.41 -31.08
N LEU A 90 -8.70 -22.79 -31.05
CA LEU A 90 -9.90 -23.32 -30.41
C LEU A 90 -10.73 -24.11 -31.43
N ARG A 91 -11.72 -24.88 -30.96
CA ARG A 91 -12.60 -25.71 -31.81
C ARG A 91 -13.33 -24.92 -32.91
N THR A 92 -13.55 -23.62 -32.71
CA THR A 92 -14.33 -22.77 -33.61
C THR A 92 -13.60 -21.52 -34.09
N LYS A 93 -12.44 -21.17 -33.51
CA LYS A 93 -11.73 -19.90 -33.77
C LYS A 93 -10.24 -20.06 -33.54
N GLU A 94 -9.44 -19.28 -34.25
CA GLU A 94 -8.01 -19.09 -33.95
C GLU A 94 -7.82 -17.70 -33.33
N ILE A 95 -7.12 -17.64 -32.19
CA ILE A 95 -6.80 -16.39 -31.49
C ILE A 95 -5.28 -16.22 -31.53
N LYS A 96 -4.83 -15.10 -32.08
CA LYS A 96 -3.41 -14.74 -32.14
C LYS A 96 -3.08 -13.77 -31.01
N SER A 97 -2.10 -14.12 -30.20
CA SER A 97 -1.64 -13.34 -29.05
C SER A 97 -0.17 -13.00 -29.21
N MET A 98 0.22 -11.81 -28.76
CA MET A 98 1.57 -11.29 -28.83
C MET A 98 2.02 -10.93 -27.43
N LYS A 99 3.24 -11.31 -27.06
CA LYS A 99 3.86 -10.91 -25.80
C LYS A 99 4.54 -9.56 -25.99
N VAL A 100 4.07 -8.54 -25.28
CA VAL A 100 4.44 -7.14 -25.50
C VAL A 100 5.24 -6.61 -24.32
N GLN A 101 6.41 -6.03 -24.60
CA GLN A 101 7.20 -5.28 -23.64
C GLN A 101 6.78 -3.80 -23.66
N TRP A 102 6.52 -3.22 -22.48
CA TRP A 102 6.10 -1.83 -22.31
C TRP A 102 7.24 -0.92 -21.86
N LYS A 103 7.23 0.35 -22.28
CA LYS A 103 8.32 1.34 -22.09
C LYS A 103 8.89 1.47 -20.69
N HIS A 104 8.04 1.32 -19.68
CA HIS A 104 8.42 1.46 -18.27
C HIS A 104 8.25 0.17 -17.46
N CYS A 105 8.01 -0.97 -18.14
CA CYS A 105 7.92 -2.27 -17.49
C CYS A 105 9.14 -3.12 -17.83
N PRO A 106 9.72 -3.84 -16.86
CA PRO A 106 10.78 -4.79 -17.14
C PRO A 106 10.26 -5.95 -18.02
N VAL A 107 11.17 -6.65 -18.70
CA VAL A 107 10.83 -7.73 -19.66
C VAL A 107 10.04 -8.85 -18.99
N GLU A 108 10.30 -9.08 -17.70
CA GLU A 108 9.62 -10.07 -16.85
C GLU A 108 8.14 -9.74 -16.64
N GLU A 109 7.75 -8.47 -16.73
CA GLU A 109 6.38 -7.98 -16.57
C GLU A 109 5.66 -7.78 -17.92
N ALA A 110 6.23 -8.29 -19.02
CA ALA A 110 5.58 -8.25 -20.33
C ALA A 110 4.24 -9.01 -20.34
N THR A 111 3.21 -8.40 -20.92
CA THR A 111 1.85 -8.95 -20.97
C THR A 111 1.56 -9.63 -22.31
N TRP A 112 0.56 -10.52 -22.33
CA TRP A 112 0.06 -11.13 -23.56
C TRP A 112 -1.18 -10.37 -24.03
N GLU A 113 -1.08 -9.71 -25.17
CA GLU A 113 -2.16 -8.94 -25.79
C GLU A 113 -2.64 -9.62 -27.07
N THR A 114 -3.90 -9.41 -27.45
CA THR A 114 -4.41 -9.93 -28.73
C THR A 114 -3.82 -9.13 -29.88
N GLU A 115 -3.40 -9.80 -30.96
CA GLU A 115 -2.86 -9.13 -32.15
C GLU A 115 -3.83 -8.07 -32.71
N LYS A 116 -5.13 -8.37 -32.67
CA LYS A 116 -6.16 -7.44 -33.14
C LYS A 116 -6.14 -6.13 -32.34
N ASP A 117 -6.13 -6.23 -31.01
CA ASP A 117 -6.16 -5.05 -30.14
C ASP A 117 -4.88 -4.22 -30.28
N MET A 118 -3.74 -4.88 -30.45
CA MET A 118 -2.47 -4.22 -30.72
C MET A 118 -2.49 -3.47 -32.06
N ARG A 119 -3.00 -4.08 -33.13
CA ARG A 119 -3.12 -3.42 -34.44
C ARG A 119 -4.12 -2.27 -34.46
N ASP A 120 -5.20 -2.37 -33.69
CA ASP A 120 -6.25 -1.35 -33.62
C ASP A 120 -5.77 -0.13 -32.80
N LYS A 121 -4.97 -0.33 -31.75
CA LYS A 121 -4.45 0.76 -30.88
C LYS A 121 -3.10 1.32 -31.32
N TYR A 122 -2.22 0.48 -31.89
CA TYR A 122 -0.85 0.82 -32.28
C TYR A 122 -0.58 0.34 -33.72
N PRO A 123 -1.08 1.08 -34.74
CA PRO A 123 -0.97 0.70 -36.15
C PRO A 123 0.46 0.74 -36.70
#